data_AF-A0A536CC48-F1
#
_entry.id   AF-A0A536CC48-F1
#
_cell.length_a   1.000
_cell.length_b   1.000
_cell.length_c   1.000
_cell.angle_alpha   90.00
_cell.angle_beta   90.00
_cell.angle_gamma   90.00
#
_symmetry.space_group_name_H-M   'P 1'
#
loop_
_entity.id
_entity.type
_entity.pdbx_description
1 polymer ?
#
loop_
_entity_poly.entity_id
_entity_poly.type
_entity_poly.pdbx_seq_one_letter_code
_entity_poly.pdbx_strand_id
1 'polypeptide(L)'
;MDLSLVVLLVGMAALGFRHGFDWDHIAAITDITSTTTAGHAEVDVPAASPVTPHGHDVGEMRGHTHAHAASGPGAMHVFGESRFAHEQRHAVGLASLYALGHASVVLVLGVLALTLGAVLPDWVDPILEKVVGVTLVLLGAWVIYSVVQYLRGRSEFRLRSRWMLVFDLARNAWDALQARIHGHEHRPSAHSTQYGPRTAFGVGMIHGIGAETGSQALLLAGIAGVTGTTGIVILLAFIVGLLLSNTLVAVVSASGFIGAQRMRTLYVIVGAFAGVASLAIGTLFIVGLGTVLPDLQQLIFGGGS
;
A
#
# COMPACT_ATOMS: atom_id res chain seq x y z
N MET A 1 9.30 -33.51 -8.82
CA MET A 1 9.74 -32.18 -9.27
C MET A 1 11.25 -32.18 -9.30
N ASP A 2 11.84 -31.62 -10.35
CA ASP A 2 13.29 -31.44 -10.45
C ASP A 2 13.77 -30.44 -9.37
N LEU A 3 14.95 -30.66 -8.80
CA LEU A 3 15.47 -29.82 -7.70
C LEU A 3 15.67 -28.37 -8.17
N SER A 4 16.05 -28.20 -9.43
CA SER A 4 16.17 -26.92 -10.12
C SER A 4 14.87 -26.10 -10.09
N LEU A 5 13.73 -26.75 -10.39
CA LEU A 5 12.41 -26.12 -10.36
C LEU A 5 11.99 -25.76 -8.94
N VAL A 6 12.26 -26.62 -7.95
CA VAL A 6 11.95 -26.31 -6.53
C VAL A 6 12.72 -25.06 -6.07
N VAL A 7 14.02 -25.00 -6.34
CA VAL A 7 14.86 -23.85 -5.99
C VAL A 7 14.36 -22.58 -6.67
N LEU A 8 13.98 -22.65 -7.94
CA LEU A 8 13.41 -21.53 -8.67
C LEU A 8 12.09 -21.04 -8.06
N LEU A 9 11.17 -21.95 -7.74
CA LEU A 9 9.88 -21.59 -7.13
C LEU A 9 10.06 -20.96 -5.74
N VAL A 10 10.97 -21.49 -4.92
CA VAL A 10 11.31 -20.90 -3.62
C VAL A 10 11.96 -19.53 -3.78
N GLY A 11 12.90 -19.38 -4.71
CA GLY A 11 13.55 -18.10 -5.00
C GLY A 11 12.54 -17.05 -5.48
N MET A 12 11.58 -17.44 -6.30
CA MET A 12 10.55 -16.53 -6.81
C MET A 12 9.51 -16.17 -5.74
N ALA A 13 9.14 -17.11 -4.88
CA ALA A 13 8.35 -16.81 -3.68
C ALA A 13 9.10 -15.86 -2.74
N ALA A 14 10.41 -16.04 -2.55
CA ALA A 14 11.23 -15.14 -1.74
C ALA A 14 11.35 -13.74 -2.36
N LEU A 15 11.46 -13.63 -3.69
CA LEU A 15 11.42 -12.36 -4.41
C LEU A 15 10.07 -11.66 -4.23
N GLY A 16 8.95 -12.38 -4.37
CA GLY A 16 7.62 -11.84 -4.10
C GLY A 16 7.43 -11.40 -2.65
N PHE A 17 7.96 -12.19 -1.72
CA PHE A 17 7.95 -11.84 -0.30
C PHE A 17 8.71 -10.54 -0.04
N ARG A 18 9.95 -10.42 -0.54
CA ARG A 18 10.75 -9.20 -0.48
C ARG A 18 10.01 -8.00 -1.07
N HIS A 19 9.38 -8.18 -2.22
CA HIS A 19 8.63 -7.13 -2.90
C HIS A 19 7.48 -6.56 -2.04
N GLY A 20 6.73 -7.41 -1.33
CA GLY A 20 5.70 -6.90 -0.40
C GLY A 20 6.24 -6.15 0.83
N PHE A 21 7.56 -6.12 1.05
CA PHE A 21 8.20 -5.21 2.02
C PHE A 21 8.65 -3.88 1.41
N ASP A 22 8.39 -3.65 0.12
CA ASP A 22 8.67 -2.36 -0.48
C ASP A 22 7.91 -1.27 0.27
N TRP A 23 8.56 -0.11 0.37
CA TRP A 23 8.10 1.02 1.15
C TRP A 23 6.66 1.43 0.84
N ASP A 24 6.27 1.26 -0.41
CA ASP A 24 4.99 1.62 -0.96
C ASP A 24 3.85 0.70 -0.48
N HIS A 25 4.10 -0.61 -0.37
CA HIS A 25 3.16 -1.58 0.23
C HIS A 25 3.00 -1.35 1.72
N ILE A 26 4.12 -1.14 2.44
CA ILE A 26 4.09 -0.84 3.86
C ILE A 26 3.29 0.44 4.12
N ALA A 27 3.56 1.51 3.38
CA ALA A 27 2.85 2.78 3.56
C ALA A 27 1.34 2.66 3.24
N ALA A 28 0.96 1.95 2.17
CA ALA A 28 -0.44 1.76 1.81
C ALA A 28 -1.20 0.90 2.84
N ILE A 29 -0.61 -0.22 3.26
CA ILE A 29 -1.21 -1.13 4.25
C ILE A 29 -1.30 -0.45 5.62
N THR A 30 -0.28 0.29 6.03
CA THR A 30 -0.31 1.06 7.27
C THR A 30 -1.37 2.17 7.23
N ASP A 31 -1.55 2.85 6.11
CA ASP A 31 -2.61 3.85 5.95
C ASP A 31 -4.02 3.22 6.06
N ILE A 32 -4.27 2.11 5.36
CA ILE A 32 -5.55 1.37 5.42
C ILE A 32 -5.84 0.86 6.84
N THR A 33 -4.84 0.27 7.50
CA THR A 33 -5.02 -0.28 8.86
C THR A 33 -5.20 0.82 9.90
N SER A 34 -4.48 1.94 9.79
CA SER A 34 -4.58 3.06 10.74
C SER A 34 -5.90 3.84 10.63
N THR A 35 -6.44 4.03 9.43
CA THR A 35 -7.72 4.72 9.22
C THR A 35 -8.91 3.90 9.72
N THR A 36 -8.79 2.57 9.70
CA THR A 36 -9.82 1.65 10.22
C THR A 36 -9.90 1.67 11.75
N THR A 37 -8.75 1.70 12.44
CA THR A 37 -8.71 1.81 13.91
C THR A 37 -9.14 3.21 14.40
N ALA A 38 -8.81 4.27 13.66
CA ALA A 38 -9.16 5.64 14.07
C ALA A 38 -10.65 5.96 13.90
N GLY A 39 -11.31 5.46 12.85
CA GLY A 39 -12.69 5.81 12.50
C GLY A 39 -13.78 5.40 13.50
N HIS A 40 -13.50 4.44 14.38
CA HIS A 40 -14.45 3.96 15.39
C HIS A 40 -14.15 4.43 16.82
N ALA A 41 -12.98 5.01 17.07
CA ALA A 41 -12.63 5.61 18.36
C ALA A 41 -13.32 6.97 18.58
N GLU A 42 -13.67 7.70 17.51
CA GLU A 42 -14.39 8.98 17.60
C GLU A 42 -15.91 8.82 17.88
N VAL A 43 -16.46 7.61 17.71
CA VAL A 43 -17.84 7.29 18.10
C VAL A 43 -17.81 6.58 19.45
N ASP A 44 -17.21 7.24 20.44
CA ASP A 44 -17.42 6.90 21.84
C ASP A 44 -18.65 7.70 22.28
N VAL A 45 -19.84 7.22 21.90
CA VAL A 45 -21.09 7.73 22.46
C VAL A 45 -21.03 7.36 23.94
N PRO A 46 -20.91 8.33 24.87
CA PRO A 46 -20.91 7.99 26.29
C PRO A 46 -22.17 7.17 26.56
N ALA A 47 -22.05 6.11 27.37
CA ALA A 47 -23.16 5.24 27.76
C ALA A 47 -24.35 5.99 28.44
N ALA A 48 -24.22 7.31 28.60
CA ALA A 48 -25.23 8.23 29.12
C ALA A 48 -25.70 9.28 28.09
N SER A 49 -25.49 9.09 26.79
CA SER A 49 -26.10 9.98 25.79
C SER A 49 -27.61 9.76 25.81
N PRO A 50 -28.43 10.79 26.04
CA PRO A 50 -29.87 10.64 26.10
C PRO A 50 -30.36 10.22 24.71
N VAL A 51 -30.76 8.96 24.57
CA VAL A 51 -31.54 8.53 23.40
C VAL A 51 -32.89 9.19 23.56
N THR A 52 -33.19 10.22 22.76
CA THR A 52 -34.55 10.75 22.65
C THR A 52 -35.45 9.62 22.18
N PRO A 53 -36.40 9.13 23.00
CA PRO A 53 -37.28 8.05 22.58
C PRO A 53 -38.17 8.61 21.46
N HIS A 54 -38.05 8.05 20.26
CA HIS A 54 -39.11 8.21 19.29
C HIS A 54 -40.34 7.47 19.83
N GLY A 55 -41.45 8.18 19.99
CA GLY A 55 -42.66 7.66 20.61
C GLY A 55 -43.22 6.47 19.82
N HIS A 56 -43.15 5.29 20.41
CA HIS A 56 -43.96 4.15 19.98
C HIS A 56 -45.33 4.24 20.66
N ASP A 57 -46.36 3.96 19.86
CA ASP A 57 -47.77 4.00 20.23
C ASP A 57 -48.06 3.08 21.43
N VAL A 58 -48.99 3.49 22.29
CA VAL A 58 -49.22 2.94 23.64
C VAL A 58 -49.76 1.48 23.62
N GLY A 59 -49.97 0.90 22.43
CA GLY A 59 -50.53 -0.43 22.21
C GLY A 59 -49.51 -1.58 22.08
N GLU A 60 -48.22 -1.30 21.85
CA GLU A 60 -47.20 -2.34 21.60
C GLU A 60 -46.37 -2.75 22.84
N MET A 61 -46.69 -2.24 24.03
CA MET A 61 -46.03 -2.65 25.28
C MET A 61 -46.68 -3.89 25.91
N ARG A 62 -46.70 -5.01 25.20
CA ARG A 62 -46.98 -6.32 25.81
C ARG A 62 -45.84 -7.29 25.50
N GLY A 63 -44.91 -7.37 26.45
CA GLY A 63 -44.32 -8.65 26.83
C GLY A 63 -42.88 -8.92 26.44
N HIS A 64 -41.92 -7.99 26.64
CA HIS A 64 -40.50 -8.37 26.76
C HIS A 64 -39.80 -7.51 27.81
N THR A 65 -39.75 -7.99 29.06
CA THR A 65 -38.85 -7.45 30.09
C THR A 65 -37.44 -7.97 29.83
N HIS A 66 -36.60 -7.19 29.16
CA HIS A 66 -35.16 -7.46 29.13
C HIS A 66 -34.54 -7.00 30.46
N ALA A 67 -34.20 -7.96 31.32
CA ALA A 67 -33.37 -7.70 32.48
C ALA A 67 -31.93 -7.44 32.00
N HIS A 68 -31.56 -6.17 31.84
CA HIS A 68 -30.16 -5.79 31.66
C HIS A 68 -29.44 -5.89 33.00
N ALA A 69 -28.90 -7.06 33.31
CA ALA A 69 -27.92 -7.22 34.36
C ALA A 69 -26.58 -6.62 33.88
N ALA A 70 -26.38 -5.31 34.06
CA ALA A 70 -25.04 -4.78 34.26
C ALA A 70 -24.69 -5.08 35.73
N SER A 71 -23.63 -5.78 36.11
CA SER A 71 -22.25 -5.32 35.95
C SER A 71 -21.35 -6.35 36.61
N GLY A 72 -20.49 -7.02 35.85
CA GLY A 72 -19.28 -7.66 36.37
C GLY A 72 -18.07 -6.97 35.74
N PRO A 73 -16.94 -6.77 36.45
CA PRO A 73 -15.74 -6.14 35.91
C PRO A 73 -15.23 -6.76 34.59
N GLY A 74 -15.58 -8.02 34.33
CA GLY A 74 -15.23 -8.75 33.11
C GLY A 74 -16.08 -8.43 31.88
N ALA A 75 -17.32 -7.94 32.02
CA ALA A 75 -18.19 -7.72 30.86
C ALA A 75 -17.64 -6.59 29.96
N MET A 76 -17.20 -5.48 30.55
CA MET A 76 -16.55 -4.37 29.82
C MET A 76 -15.24 -4.82 29.15
N HIS A 77 -14.48 -5.71 29.78
CA HIS A 77 -13.24 -6.25 29.22
C HIS A 77 -13.51 -7.18 28.03
N VAL A 78 -14.51 -8.07 28.14
CA VAL A 78 -14.89 -9.00 27.05
C VAL A 78 -15.47 -8.25 25.84
N PHE A 79 -16.29 -7.22 26.07
CA PHE A 79 -16.78 -6.37 24.98
C PHE A 79 -15.64 -5.58 24.31
N GLY A 80 -14.71 -5.01 25.08
CA GLY A 80 -13.53 -4.33 24.55
C GLY A 80 -12.62 -5.24 23.72
N GLU A 81 -12.37 -6.46 24.19
CA GLU A 81 -11.54 -7.45 23.52
C GLU A 81 -12.19 -7.95 22.20
N SER A 82 -13.52 -8.12 22.21
CA SER A 82 -14.28 -8.49 21.00
C SER A 82 -14.31 -7.38 19.94
N ARG A 83 -14.42 -6.11 20.36
CA ARG A 83 -14.41 -4.94 19.47
C ARG A 83 -13.04 -4.72 18.86
N PHE A 84 -11.99 -4.79 19.67
CA PHE A 84 -10.61 -4.70 19.21
C PHE A 84 -10.26 -5.81 18.20
N ALA A 85 -10.66 -7.06 18.50
CA ALA A 85 -10.48 -8.17 17.58
C ALA A 85 -11.27 -7.99 16.27
N HIS A 86 -12.47 -7.40 16.33
CA HIS A 86 -13.26 -7.09 15.13
C HIS A 86 -12.61 -6.00 14.27
N GLU A 87 -12.12 -4.92 14.89
CA GLU A 87 -11.41 -3.83 14.22
C GLU A 87 -10.12 -4.31 13.57
N GLN A 88 -9.34 -5.16 14.25
CA GLN A 88 -8.14 -5.79 13.69
C GLN A 88 -8.46 -6.67 12.48
N ARG A 89 -9.49 -7.53 12.58
CA ARG A 89 -9.90 -8.40 11.47
C ARG A 89 -10.38 -7.58 10.28
N HIS A 90 -11.11 -6.50 10.51
CA HIS A 90 -11.58 -5.61 9.45
C HIS A 90 -10.40 -4.89 8.78
N ALA A 91 -9.46 -4.35 9.56
CA ALA A 91 -8.26 -3.69 9.06
C ALA A 91 -7.38 -4.64 8.22
N VAL A 92 -7.13 -5.86 8.72
CA VAL A 92 -6.42 -6.90 7.98
C VAL A 92 -7.19 -7.29 6.72
N GLY A 93 -8.52 -7.43 6.79
CA GLY A 93 -9.34 -7.77 5.63
C GLY A 93 -9.27 -6.73 4.50
N LEU A 94 -9.31 -5.44 4.84
CA LEU A 94 -9.15 -4.35 3.87
C LEU A 94 -7.74 -4.31 3.27
N ALA A 95 -6.70 -4.48 4.08
CA ALA A 95 -5.33 -4.56 3.60
C ALA A 95 -5.08 -5.78 2.69
N SER A 96 -5.68 -6.92 3.00
CA SER A 96 -5.65 -8.11 2.15
C SER A 96 -6.39 -7.89 0.84
N LEU A 97 -7.52 -7.17 0.84
CA LEU A 97 -8.22 -6.78 -0.40
C LEU A 97 -7.36 -5.87 -1.30
N TYR A 98 -6.63 -4.93 -0.69
CA TYR A 98 -5.61 -4.16 -1.42
C TYR A 98 -4.54 -5.09 -2.03
N ALA A 99 -3.97 -6.00 -1.26
CA ALA A 99 -2.95 -6.93 -1.75
C ALA A 99 -3.48 -7.85 -2.88
N LEU A 100 -4.75 -8.27 -2.80
CA LEU A 100 -5.41 -9.05 -3.85
C LEU A 100 -5.65 -8.24 -5.12
N GLY A 101 -6.08 -6.98 -5.00
CA GLY A 101 -6.21 -6.08 -6.14
C GLY A 101 -4.88 -5.91 -6.86
N HIS A 102 -3.82 -5.70 -6.08
CA HIS A 102 -2.46 -5.61 -6.59
C HIS A 102 -2.00 -6.91 -7.28
N ALA A 103 -2.13 -8.05 -6.61
CA ALA A 103 -1.78 -9.37 -7.16
C ALA A 103 -2.55 -9.70 -8.44
N SER A 104 -3.81 -9.26 -8.57
CA SER A 104 -4.62 -9.49 -9.76
C SER A 104 -4.04 -8.80 -11.01
N VAL A 105 -3.54 -7.57 -10.85
CA VAL A 105 -2.90 -6.84 -11.96
C VAL A 105 -1.55 -7.47 -12.31
N VAL A 106 -0.75 -7.86 -11.31
CA VAL A 106 0.51 -8.58 -11.53
C VAL A 106 0.28 -9.88 -12.29
N LEU A 107 -0.76 -10.63 -11.92
CA LEU A 107 -1.13 -11.86 -12.63
C LEU A 107 -1.51 -11.56 -14.08
N VAL A 108 -2.39 -10.59 -14.32
CA VAL A 108 -2.87 -10.27 -15.67
C VAL A 108 -1.73 -9.77 -16.55
N LEU A 109 -0.94 -8.80 -16.08
CA LEU A 109 0.18 -8.24 -16.84
C LEU A 109 1.30 -9.27 -17.03
N GLY A 110 1.57 -10.11 -16.02
CA GLY A 110 2.58 -11.17 -16.10
C GLY A 110 2.18 -12.26 -17.10
N VAL A 111 0.92 -12.71 -17.09
CA VAL A 111 0.40 -13.65 -18.10
C VAL A 111 0.44 -13.02 -19.50
N LEU A 112 0.07 -11.75 -19.63
CA LEU A 112 0.15 -11.03 -20.90
C LEU A 112 1.59 -10.96 -21.42
N ALA A 113 2.57 -10.65 -20.56
CA ALA A 113 3.98 -10.64 -20.93
C ALA A 113 4.51 -12.02 -21.37
N LEU A 114 4.13 -13.08 -20.64
CA LEU A 114 4.50 -14.47 -20.96
C LEU A 114 3.88 -14.97 -22.27
N THR A 115 2.67 -14.53 -22.60
CA THR A 115 1.94 -14.98 -23.80
C THR A 115 2.27 -14.16 -25.04
N LEU A 116 2.50 -12.85 -24.89
CA LEU A 116 2.90 -11.98 -25.98
C LEU A 116 4.40 -12.07 -26.29
N GLY A 117 5.19 -12.76 -25.45
CA GLY A 117 6.63 -12.92 -25.63
C GLY A 117 7.31 -11.56 -25.81
N ALA A 118 6.94 -10.59 -24.97
CA ALA A 118 7.07 -9.16 -25.21
C ALA A 118 8.44 -8.75 -25.75
N VAL A 119 8.58 -8.74 -27.07
CA VAL A 119 9.61 -7.99 -27.77
C VAL A 119 9.10 -6.55 -27.75
N LEU A 120 9.41 -5.82 -26.68
CA LEU A 120 9.30 -4.37 -26.73
C LEU A 120 10.22 -3.90 -27.86
N PRO A 121 9.71 -3.14 -28.83
CA PRO A 121 10.58 -2.57 -29.85
C PRO A 121 11.71 -1.78 -29.19
N ASP A 122 12.93 -1.85 -29.73
CA ASP A 122 14.13 -1.22 -29.15
C ASP A 122 13.98 0.30 -28.91
N TRP A 123 13.03 0.96 -29.59
CA TRP A 123 12.73 2.37 -29.39
C TRP A 123 11.91 2.67 -28.11
N VAL A 124 11.26 1.66 -27.52
CA VAL A 124 10.42 1.82 -26.32
C VAL A 124 11.29 1.94 -25.07
N ASP A 125 12.35 1.15 -24.95
CA ASP A 125 13.28 1.16 -23.82
C ASP A 125 13.81 2.57 -23.48
N PRO A 126 14.37 3.36 -24.42
CA PRO A 126 14.86 4.71 -24.12
C PRO A 126 13.75 5.71 -23.80
N ILE A 127 12.49 5.46 -24.20
CA ILE A 127 11.35 6.28 -23.79
C ILE A 127 10.94 5.93 -22.36
N LEU A 128 10.81 4.64 -22.07
CA LEU A 128 10.44 4.14 -20.75
C LEU A 128 11.47 4.57 -19.70
N GLU A 129 12.77 4.46 -20.02
CA GLU A 129 13.86 4.93 -19.17
C GLU A 129 13.69 6.42 -18.82
N LYS A 130 13.46 7.30 -19.82
CA LYS A 130 13.24 8.73 -19.58
C LYS A 130 11.99 9.01 -18.75
N VAL A 131 10.88 8.30 -19.02
CA VAL A 131 9.63 8.46 -18.26
C VAL A 131 9.85 8.06 -16.80
N VAL A 132 10.51 6.92 -16.54
CA VAL A 132 10.90 6.50 -15.19
C VAL A 132 11.85 7.52 -14.55
N GLY A 133 12.79 8.07 -15.32
CA GLY A 133 13.70 9.11 -14.85
C GLY A 133 12.96 10.36 -14.36
N VAL A 134 12.02 10.87 -15.16
CA VAL A 134 11.18 12.03 -14.80
C VAL A 134 10.37 11.76 -13.54
N THR A 135 9.73 10.59 -13.43
CA THR A 135 8.93 10.27 -12.23
C THR A 135 9.81 10.15 -10.98
N LEU A 136 10.99 9.54 -11.08
CA LEU A 136 11.96 9.47 -9.98
C LEU A 136 12.45 10.84 -9.54
N VAL A 137 12.68 11.78 -10.46
CA VAL A 137 13.08 13.15 -10.12
C VAL A 137 11.95 13.88 -9.41
N LEU A 138 10.73 13.83 -9.93
CA LEU A 138 9.57 14.50 -9.31
C LEU A 138 9.27 13.95 -7.91
N LEU A 139 9.22 12.63 -7.77
CA LEU A 139 8.99 11.99 -6.47
C LEU A 139 10.16 12.23 -5.51
N GLY A 140 11.41 12.17 -5.99
CA GLY A 140 12.60 12.46 -5.19
C GLY A 140 12.58 13.89 -4.64
N ALA A 141 12.31 14.87 -5.49
CA ALA A 141 12.18 16.27 -5.09
C ALA A 141 11.06 16.47 -4.06
N TRP A 142 9.91 15.81 -4.26
CA TRP A 142 8.80 15.85 -3.32
C TRP A 142 9.16 15.26 -1.94
N VAL A 143 9.88 14.13 -1.91
CA VAL A 143 10.34 13.51 -0.66
C VAL A 143 11.35 14.40 0.07
N ILE A 144 12.29 15.03 -0.65
CA ILE A 144 13.20 16.00 -0.05
C ILE A 144 12.45 17.21 0.51
N TYR A 145 11.47 17.72 -0.24
CA TYR A 145 10.60 18.81 0.22
C TYR A 145 9.86 18.42 1.51
N SER A 146 9.27 17.22 1.58
CA SER A 146 8.54 16.76 2.76
C SER A 146 9.45 16.57 3.99
N VAL A 147 10.66 16.03 3.80
CA VAL A 147 11.69 15.96 4.85
C VAL A 147 12.08 17.35 5.35
N VAL A 148 12.33 18.31 4.45
CA VAL A 148 12.67 19.68 4.83
C VAL A 148 11.54 20.37 5.60
N GLN A 149 10.29 20.20 5.18
CA GLN A 149 9.16 20.79 5.88
C GLN A 149 8.92 20.15 7.25
N TYR A 150 9.15 18.85 7.38
CA TYR A 150 9.14 18.16 8.66
C TYR A 150 10.23 18.68 9.60
N LEU A 151 11.47 18.79 9.13
CA LEU A 151 12.60 19.31 9.92
C LEU A 151 12.40 20.77 10.35
N ARG A 152 11.62 21.55 9.60
CA ARG A 152 11.20 22.92 9.94
C ARG A 152 10.01 22.99 10.91
N GLY A 153 9.51 21.85 11.38
CA GLY A 153 8.40 21.77 12.33
C GLY A 153 7.03 22.15 11.74
N ARG A 154 6.89 22.19 10.40
CA ARG A 154 5.65 22.65 9.74
C ARG A 154 4.67 21.54 9.42
N SER A 155 5.06 20.27 9.57
CA SER A 155 4.22 19.12 9.26
C SER A 155 4.58 17.93 10.12
N GLU A 156 3.60 17.08 10.45
CA GLU A 156 3.87 15.75 10.98
C GLU A 156 4.35 14.83 9.85
N PHE A 157 5.51 14.18 10.02
CA PHE A 157 5.95 13.18 9.05
C PHE A 157 5.04 11.96 9.14
N ARG A 158 4.23 11.74 8.10
CA ARG A 158 3.38 10.55 7.93
C ARG A 158 3.93 9.73 6.77
N LEU A 159 4.02 8.42 6.97
CA LEU A 159 4.29 7.47 5.89
C LEU A 159 3.13 7.56 4.90
N ARG A 160 3.41 7.98 3.67
CA ARG A 160 2.42 8.02 2.59
C ARG A 160 2.95 7.23 1.41
N SER A 161 2.10 6.40 0.81
CA SER A 161 2.40 5.74 -0.46
C SER A 161 2.64 6.79 -1.55
N ARG A 162 3.56 6.52 -2.50
CA ARG A 162 3.85 7.39 -3.65
C ARG A 162 2.58 7.74 -4.44
N TRP A 163 1.68 6.78 -4.63
CA TRP A 163 0.40 7.01 -5.30
C TRP A 163 -0.55 7.88 -4.51
N MET A 164 -0.54 7.75 -3.18
CA MET A 164 -1.36 8.61 -2.32
C MET A 164 -0.90 10.07 -2.41
N LEU A 165 0.41 10.32 -2.56
CA LEU A 165 0.93 11.67 -2.80
C LEU A 165 0.47 12.24 -4.14
N VAL A 166 0.46 11.43 -5.20
CA VAL A 166 -0.06 11.82 -6.52
C VAL A 166 -1.56 12.08 -6.46
N PHE A 167 -2.33 11.22 -5.79
CA PHE A 167 -3.78 11.41 -5.61
C PHE A 167 -4.10 12.64 -4.77
N ASP A 168 -3.34 12.90 -3.71
CA ASP A 168 -3.48 14.10 -2.90
C ASP A 168 -3.17 15.35 -3.72
N LEU A 169 -2.12 15.32 -4.55
CA LEU A 169 -1.80 16.42 -5.45
C LEU A 169 -2.92 16.65 -6.47
N ALA A 170 -3.41 15.57 -7.10
CA ALA A 170 -4.50 15.64 -8.07
C ALA A 170 -5.79 16.15 -7.44
N ARG A 171 -6.14 15.66 -6.24
CA ARG A 171 -7.29 16.09 -5.46
C ARG A 171 -7.16 17.55 -5.05
N ASN A 172 -6.03 17.97 -4.50
CA ASN A 172 -5.80 19.36 -4.11
C ASN A 172 -5.83 20.30 -5.33
N ALA A 173 -5.27 19.87 -6.47
CA ALA A 173 -5.34 20.63 -7.71
C ALA A 173 -6.78 20.73 -8.23
N TRP A 174 -7.54 19.63 -8.15
CA TRP A 174 -8.95 19.59 -8.50
C TRP A 174 -9.80 20.45 -7.57
N ASP A 175 -9.59 20.39 -6.26
CA ASP A 175 -10.28 21.20 -5.26
C ASP A 175 -9.96 22.68 -5.44
N ALA A 176 -8.70 23.03 -5.74
CA ALA A 176 -8.30 24.39 -6.06
C ALA A 176 -8.95 24.89 -7.37
N LEU A 177 -9.05 24.03 -8.38
CA LEU A 177 -9.75 24.34 -9.63
C LEU A 177 -11.25 24.50 -9.39
N GLN A 178 -11.85 23.60 -8.62
CA GLN A 178 -13.28 23.59 -8.30
C GLN A 178 -13.65 24.79 -7.43
N ALA A 179 -12.80 25.18 -6.47
CA ALA A 179 -12.95 26.39 -5.68
C ALA A 179 -12.87 27.67 -6.54
N ARG A 180 -12.00 27.68 -7.56
CA ARG A 180 -11.95 28.79 -8.54
C ARG A 180 -13.18 28.88 -9.43
N ILE A 181 -13.84 27.75 -9.72
CA ILE A 181 -15.01 27.71 -10.59
C ILE A 181 -16.32 27.93 -9.81
N HIS A 182 -16.44 27.39 -8.59
CA HIS A 182 -17.70 27.34 -7.83
C HIS A 182 -17.71 28.23 -6.58
N GLY A 183 -16.62 28.93 -6.25
CA GLY A 183 -16.60 29.99 -5.23
C GLY A 183 -16.79 29.55 -3.77
N HIS A 184 -16.87 28.25 -3.47
CA HIS A 184 -17.02 27.73 -2.12
C HIS A 184 -15.96 26.69 -1.77
N GLU A 185 -15.23 26.94 -0.67
CA GLU A 185 -14.30 25.98 -0.06
C GLU A 185 -15.08 24.74 0.39
N HIS A 186 -14.87 23.61 -0.29
CA HIS A 186 -15.28 22.32 0.23
C HIS A 186 -14.23 21.90 1.25
N ARG A 187 -14.50 22.10 2.54
CA ARG A 187 -13.71 21.46 3.60
C ARG A 187 -14.17 20.00 3.67
N PRO A 188 -13.33 19.03 3.27
CA PRO A 188 -13.72 17.63 3.37
C PRO A 188 -13.96 17.29 4.84
N SER A 189 -15.13 16.76 5.15
CA SER A 189 -15.43 16.22 6.47
C SER A 189 -14.56 14.98 6.69
N ALA A 190 -14.06 14.78 7.91
CA ALA A 190 -13.14 13.67 8.26
C ALA A 190 -13.67 12.26 7.92
N HIS A 191 -14.97 12.14 7.61
CA HIS A 191 -15.63 10.89 7.22
C HIS A 191 -15.35 10.41 5.78
N SER A 192 -14.78 11.24 4.89
CA SER A 192 -14.55 10.85 3.48
C SER A 192 -13.27 10.06 3.21
N THR A 193 -12.48 9.73 4.24
CA THR A 193 -11.15 9.10 4.11
C THR A 193 -11.14 7.62 4.50
N GLN A 194 -12.30 7.01 4.79
CA GLN A 194 -12.39 5.60 5.15
C GLN A 194 -12.32 4.71 3.90
N TYR A 195 -11.40 3.74 3.89
CA TYR A 195 -11.30 2.76 2.82
C TYR A 195 -12.45 1.74 2.92
N GLY A 196 -13.34 1.74 1.94
CA GLY A 196 -14.27 0.63 1.74
C GLY A 196 -13.58 -0.55 1.01
N PRO A 197 -14.17 -1.77 1.04
CA PRO A 197 -13.64 -2.94 0.36
C PRO A 197 -13.32 -2.73 -1.13
N ARG A 198 -14.22 -2.03 -1.84
CA ARG A 198 -14.04 -1.71 -3.27
C ARG A 198 -12.89 -0.72 -3.49
N THR A 199 -12.77 0.27 -2.61
CA THR A 199 -11.70 1.26 -2.68
C THR A 199 -10.35 0.60 -2.41
N ALA A 200 -10.23 -0.22 -1.37
CA ALA A 200 -9.00 -0.93 -1.04
C ALA A 200 -8.51 -1.80 -2.21
N PHE A 201 -9.40 -2.63 -2.78
CA PHE A 201 -9.09 -3.44 -3.96
C PHE A 201 -8.70 -2.58 -5.17
N GLY A 202 -9.45 -1.51 -5.44
CA GLY A 202 -9.17 -0.57 -6.54
C GLY A 202 -7.82 0.13 -6.41
N VAL A 203 -7.47 0.61 -5.21
CA VAL A 203 -6.15 1.17 -4.92
C VAL A 203 -5.06 0.13 -5.16
N GLY A 204 -5.29 -1.11 -4.73
CA GLY A 204 -4.39 -2.23 -5.01
C GLY A 204 -4.15 -2.46 -6.50
N MET A 205 -5.22 -2.48 -7.31
CA MET A 205 -5.09 -2.61 -8.76
C MET A 205 -4.26 -1.48 -9.35
N ILE A 206 -4.57 -0.22 -9.02
CA ILE A 206 -3.82 0.94 -9.54
C ILE A 206 -2.34 0.86 -9.15
N HIS A 207 -2.07 0.42 -7.93
CA HIS A 207 -0.71 0.18 -7.46
C HIS A 207 0.05 -0.80 -8.37
N GLY A 208 -0.59 -1.93 -8.70
CA GLY A 208 0.00 -2.96 -9.56
C GLY A 208 0.24 -2.55 -11.01
N ILE A 209 -0.37 -1.45 -11.48
CA ILE A 209 -0.18 -0.95 -12.86
C ILE A 209 1.12 -0.17 -13.00
N GLY A 210 1.53 0.61 -11.99
CA GLY A 210 2.53 1.68 -12.21
C GLY A 210 3.56 1.94 -11.11
N ALA A 211 3.53 1.28 -9.95
CA ALA A 211 4.54 1.50 -8.90
C ALA A 211 5.81 0.62 -9.03
N GLU A 212 5.72 -0.49 -9.77
CA GLU A 212 6.58 -1.65 -9.51
C GLU A 212 7.59 -1.97 -10.61
N THR A 213 7.92 -1.00 -11.46
CA THR A 213 8.76 -1.19 -12.64
C THR A 213 10.12 -1.82 -12.31
N GLY A 214 10.66 -1.61 -11.10
CA GLY A 214 11.93 -2.21 -10.65
C GLY A 214 11.86 -3.69 -10.25
N SER A 215 10.86 -4.08 -9.46
CA SER A 215 10.68 -5.48 -9.03
C SER A 215 10.02 -6.35 -10.10
N GLN A 216 9.20 -5.75 -10.97
CA GLN A 216 8.72 -6.40 -12.19
C GLN A 216 9.86 -6.69 -13.17
N ALA A 217 10.87 -5.82 -13.26
CA ALA A 217 12.09 -6.12 -14.02
C ALA A 217 12.87 -7.32 -13.43
N LEU A 218 12.95 -7.42 -12.09
CA LEU A 218 13.55 -8.57 -11.40
C LEU A 218 12.75 -9.88 -11.62
N LEU A 219 11.42 -9.79 -11.62
CA LEU A 219 10.54 -10.91 -11.96
C LEU A 219 10.76 -11.36 -13.41
N LEU A 220 10.73 -10.43 -14.36
CA LEU A 220 10.94 -10.68 -15.79
C LEU A 220 12.32 -11.28 -16.07
N ALA A 221 13.35 -10.79 -15.40
CA ALA A 221 14.69 -11.36 -15.43
C ALA A 221 14.73 -12.80 -14.87
N GLY A 222 14.06 -13.05 -13.74
CA GLY A 222 14.00 -14.37 -13.11
C GLY A 222 13.23 -15.42 -13.92
N ILE A 223 12.36 -14.99 -14.83
CA ILE A 223 11.61 -15.85 -15.75
C ILE A 223 12.10 -15.76 -17.21
N ALA A 224 13.21 -15.07 -17.46
CA ALA A 224 13.76 -14.92 -18.80
C ALA A 224 14.02 -16.31 -19.42
N GLY A 225 13.42 -16.55 -20.59
CA GLY A 225 13.49 -17.86 -21.26
C GLY A 225 12.46 -18.89 -20.80
N VAL A 226 11.64 -18.60 -19.79
CA VAL A 226 10.53 -19.47 -19.38
C VAL A 226 9.25 -19.06 -20.12
N THR A 227 8.61 -20.03 -20.79
CA THR A 227 7.35 -19.81 -21.52
C THR A 227 6.28 -20.82 -21.09
N GLY A 228 5.02 -20.54 -21.44
CA GLY A 228 3.91 -21.46 -21.21
C GLY A 228 3.55 -21.67 -19.72
N THR A 229 3.11 -22.88 -19.38
CA THR A 229 2.58 -23.22 -18.05
C THR A 229 3.61 -23.06 -16.93
N THR A 230 4.90 -23.34 -17.21
CA THR A 230 5.99 -23.17 -16.23
C THR A 230 6.13 -21.71 -15.80
N GLY A 231 6.02 -20.76 -16.73
CA GLY A 231 6.07 -19.33 -16.42
C GLY A 231 4.92 -18.89 -15.52
N ILE A 232 3.72 -19.43 -15.76
CA ILE A 232 2.53 -19.17 -14.92
C ILE A 232 2.74 -19.72 -13.50
N VAL A 233 3.28 -20.93 -13.35
CA VAL A 233 3.55 -21.52 -12.03
C VAL A 233 4.57 -20.69 -11.25
N ILE A 234 5.61 -20.18 -11.92
CA ILE A 234 6.59 -19.28 -11.30
C ILE A 234 5.96 -17.94 -10.89
N LEU A 235 5.13 -17.35 -11.76
CA LEU A 235 4.39 -16.12 -11.47
C LEU A 235 3.48 -16.30 -10.24
N LEU A 236 2.81 -17.44 -10.13
CA LEU A 236 1.98 -17.77 -8.96
C LEU A 236 2.83 -17.93 -7.68
N ALA A 237 4.04 -18.50 -7.76
CA ALA A 237 4.94 -18.58 -6.62
C ALA A 237 5.34 -17.18 -6.12
N PHE A 238 5.64 -16.25 -7.04
CA PHE A 238 5.88 -14.85 -6.70
C PHE A 238 4.66 -14.21 -6.02
N ILE A 239 3.46 -14.38 -6.58
CA ILE A 239 2.21 -13.85 -6.01
C ILE A 239 1.96 -14.39 -4.59
N VAL A 240 2.23 -15.67 -4.34
CA VAL A 240 2.11 -16.26 -3.00
C VAL A 240 3.05 -15.56 -2.02
N GLY A 241 4.32 -15.37 -2.40
CA GLY A 241 5.29 -14.63 -1.60
C GLY A 241 4.79 -13.21 -1.25
N LEU A 242 4.30 -12.51 -2.27
CA LEU A 242 3.76 -11.16 -2.15
C LEU A 242 2.56 -11.09 -1.20
N LEU A 243 1.61 -12.01 -1.33
CA LEU A 243 0.41 -12.03 -0.49
C LEU A 243 0.77 -12.36 0.96
N LEU A 244 1.75 -13.24 1.18
CA LEU A 244 2.24 -13.58 2.52
C LEU A 244 2.90 -12.38 3.21
N SER A 245 3.81 -11.66 2.54
CA SER A 245 4.45 -10.48 3.14
C SER A 245 3.46 -9.35 3.39
N ASN A 246 2.55 -9.07 2.44
CA ASN A 246 1.52 -8.04 2.64
C ASN A 246 0.55 -8.38 3.79
N THR A 247 0.14 -9.64 3.90
CA THR A 247 -0.70 -10.09 5.02
C THR A 247 0.06 -9.96 6.35
N LEU A 248 1.35 -10.30 6.38
CA LEU A 248 2.20 -10.13 7.56
C LEU A 248 2.31 -8.65 7.96
N VAL A 249 2.57 -7.75 7.01
CA VAL A 249 2.60 -6.29 7.26
C VAL A 249 1.25 -5.81 7.79
N ALA A 250 0.14 -6.28 7.23
CA ALA A 250 -1.20 -5.93 7.68
C ALA A 250 -1.45 -6.33 9.14
N VAL A 251 -1.09 -7.56 9.51
CA VAL A 251 -1.24 -8.06 10.90
C VAL A 251 -0.35 -7.27 11.86
N VAL A 252 0.91 -7.02 11.50
CA VAL A 252 1.86 -6.27 12.34
C VAL A 252 1.40 -4.81 12.48
N SER A 253 0.85 -4.21 11.42
CA SER A 253 0.33 -2.83 11.46
C SER A 253 -0.96 -2.74 12.28
N ALA A 254 -1.90 -3.66 12.09
CA ALA A 254 -3.18 -3.69 12.81
C ALA A 254 -3.03 -4.02 14.31
N SER A 255 -1.98 -4.73 14.71
CA SER A 255 -1.70 -5.02 16.12
C SER A 255 -1.12 -3.85 16.91
N GLY A 256 -0.85 -2.71 16.26
CA GLY A 256 -0.27 -1.53 16.92
C GLY A 256 1.22 -1.71 17.30
N PHE A 257 1.85 -2.81 16.90
CA PHE A 257 3.26 -3.10 17.19
C PHE A 257 4.21 -2.10 16.50
N ILE A 258 3.75 -1.47 15.41
CA ILE A 258 4.44 -0.34 14.78
C ILE A 258 4.08 0.95 15.54
N GLY A 259 4.71 1.16 16.69
CA GLY A 259 4.68 2.46 17.36
C GLY A 259 5.31 3.52 16.46
N ALA A 260 4.48 4.27 15.72
CA ALA A 260 4.89 5.26 14.72
C ALA A 260 5.88 6.32 15.24
N GLN A 261 6.02 6.47 16.56
CA GLN A 261 6.97 7.40 17.18
C GLN A 261 8.41 6.89 17.25
N ARG A 262 8.67 5.58 17.43
CA ARG A 262 10.04 5.08 17.70
C ARG A 262 10.92 4.99 16.45
N MET A 263 10.32 4.92 15.27
CA MET A 263 11.02 4.78 13.98
C MET A 263 11.07 6.08 13.16
N ARG A 264 10.59 7.20 13.71
CA ARG A 264 10.47 8.47 13.00
C ARG A 264 11.80 8.98 12.45
N THR A 265 12.86 8.91 13.26
CA THR A 265 14.22 9.26 12.84
C THR A 265 14.69 8.36 11.70
N LEU A 266 14.42 7.06 11.80
CA LEU A 266 14.79 6.09 10.78
C LEU A 266 14.07 6.38 9.46
N TYR A 267 12.78 6.73 9.52
CA TYR A 267 11.99 7.11 8.35
C TYR A 267 12.46 8.39 7.68
N VAL A 268 12.89 9.38 8.45
CA VAL A 268 13.44 10.63 7.91
C VAL A 268 14.79 10.36 7.24
N ILE A 269 15.65 9.57 7.86
CA ILE A 269 16.96 9.19 7.30
C ILE A 269 16.77 8.38 6.01
N VAL A 270 15.96 7.33 6.05
CA VAL A 270 15.67 6.48 4.89
C VAL A 270 14.98 7.29 3.79
N GLY A 271 13.99 8.13 4.13
CA GLY A 271 13.31 9.00 3.19
C GLY A 271 14.24 10.00 2.53
N ALA A 272 15.12 10.66 3.30
CA ALA A 272 16.12 11.58 2.75
C ALA A 272 17.08 10.86 1.80
N PHE A 273 17.58 9.69 2.21
CA PHE A 273 18.46 8.87 1.37
C PHE A 273 17.76 8.44 0.08
N ALA A 274 16.54 7.89 0.18
CA ALA A 274 15.74 7.48 -0.96
C ALA A 274 15.41 8.66 -1.89
N GLY A 275 15.11 9.84 -1.34
CA GLY A 275 14.89 11.07 -2.11
C GLY A 275 16.12 11.48 -2.92
N VAL A 276 17.31 11.49 -2.30
CA VAL A 276 18.58 11.80 -2.97
C VAL A 276 18.91 10.75 -4.04
N ALA A 277 18.80 9.46 -3.71
CA ALA A 277 19.04 8.38 -4.65
C ALA A 277 18.07 8.44 -5.85
N SER A 278 16.80 8.72 -5.61
CA SER A 278 15.77 8.91 -6.64
C SER A 278 16.09 10.09 -7.56
N LEU A 279 16.56 11.22 -7.01
CA LEU A 279 17.03 12.36 -7.80
C LEU A 279 18.25 12.00 -8.67
N ALA A 280 19.23 11.30 -8.10
CA ALA A 280 20.44 10.91 -8.80
C ALA A 280 20.15 9.91 -9.94
N ILE A 281 19.49 8.79 -9.64
CA ILE A 281 19.12 7.75 -10.62
C ILE A 281 18.18 8.33 -11.68
N GLY A 282 17.17 9.11 -11.25
CA GLY A 282 16.23 9.73 -12.16
C GLY A 282 16.90 10.69 -13.14
N THR A 283 17.87 11.47 -12.68
CA THR A 283 18.66 12.36 -13.54
C THR A 283 19.47 11.56 -14.56
N LEU A 284 20.13 10.47 -14.13
CA LEU A 284 20.91 9.59 -15.01
C LEU A 284 20.04 9.01 -16.14
N PHE A 285 18.82 8.57 -15.82
CA PHE A 285 17.86 8.05 -16.81
C PHE A 285 17.39 9.13 -17.80
N ILE A 286 17.14 10.35 -17.34
CA ILE A 286 16.72 11.46 -18.23
C ILE A 286 17.82 11.80 -19.24
N VAL A 287 19.08 11.79 -18.82
CA VAL A 287 20.22 12.12 -19.69
C VAL A 287 20.73 10.93 -20.51
N GLY A 288 20.13 9.74 -20.37
CA GLY A 288 20.54 8.52 -21.09
C GLY A 288 21.85 7.91 -20.61
N LEU A 289 22.20 8.11 -19.34
CA LEU A 289 23.37 7.52 -18.68
C LEU A 289 22.97 6.36 -17.74
N GLY A 290 21.81 5.73 -17.94
CA GLY A 290 21.39 4.58 -17.14
C GLY A 290 22.37 3.40 -17.17
N THR A 291 23.11 3.24 -18.27
CA THR A 291 24.14 2.20 -18.46
C THR A 291 25.38 2.37 -17.58
N VAL A 292 25.56 3.54 -16.93
CA VAL A 292 26.63 3.79 -15.95
C VAL A 292 26.29 3.18 -14.59
N LEU A 293 25.02 2.87 -14.33
CA LEU A 293 24.62 2.22 -13.09
C LEU A 293 25.18 0.79 -13.02
N PRO A 294 25.57 0.32 -11.83
CA PRO A 294 26.07 -1.03 -11.67
C PRO A 294 25.00 -2.04 -12.09
N ASP A 295 25.41 -3.04 -12.87
CA ASP A 295 24.54 -4.17 -13.17
C ASP A 295 24.27 -4.93 -11.87
N LEU A 296 23.07 -4.75 -11.32
CA LEU A 296 22.65 -5.37 -10.08
C LEU A 296 22.63 -6.89 -10.18
N GLN A 297 22.47 -7.48 -11.38
CA GLN A 297 22.59 -8.92 -11.54
C GLN A 297 24.02 -9.39 -11.33
N GLN A 298 25.00 -8.73 -11.95
CA GLN A 298 26.41 -9.04 -11.72
C GLN A 298 26.82 -8.83 -10.26
N LEU A 299 26.29 -7.79 -9.63
CA LEU A 299 26.62 -7.42 -8.26
C LEU A 299 25.99 -8.36 -7.21
N ILE A 300 24.78 -8.86 -7.46
CA ILE A 300 24.03 -9.70 -6.50
C ILE A 300 24.26 -11.19 -6.74
N PHE A 301 24.32 -11.62 -8.00
CA PHE A 301 24.40 -13.04 -8.38
C PHE A 301 25.78 -13.49 -8.84
N GLY A 302 26.72 -12.56 -9.00
CA GLY A 302 28.08 -12.83 -9.49
C GLY A 302 28.10 -13.04 -11.01
N GLY A 303 28.96 -12.30 -11.70
CA GLY A 303 29.16 -12.48 -13.14
C GLY A 303 29.70 -13.89 -13.44
N GLY A 304 28.89 -14.72 -14.07
CA GLY A 304 29.36 -15.94 -14.71
C GLY A 304 30.19 -15.56 -15.93
N SER A 305 31.51 -15.63 -15.78
CA SER A 305 32.46 -15.71 -16.90
C SER A 305 32.44 -17.09 -17.51
#